data_AF-U2QH92-F1
#
_entry.id   AF-U2QH92-F1
#
_cell.length_a   1.000
_cell.length_b   1.000
_cell.length_c   1.000
_cell.angle_alpha   90.00
_cell.angle_beta   90.00
_cell.angle_gamma   90.00
#
_symmetry.space_group_name_H-M   'P 1'
#
loop_
_entity.id
_entity.type
_entity.pdbx_description
1 polymer ?
#
loop_
_entity_poly.entity_id
_entity_poly.type
_entity_poly.pdbx_seq_one_letter_code
_entity_poly.pdbx_strand_id
1 'polypeptide(L)'
;MLADAEGLTAEDAAFVCIFGYLGFKKEQWPVLGKLDDWNRDAWPMPVFTQTARGSVKPVRVFYDPDDPSKVIRRELIRPDEPTDGPESGSFGHVAVSIRLGNLLSGAGQWPDVVQYPPPRQIPRGLVATLTRPEPEAGDDQGCLTIQAGACLKEVFATRTDEGAEGSGYDWASLTRVLIDERAPELADRVELDPDAQELLVFSTDMEALKKLKILLEQLVDSPKDARALFSKAELE
;
A
#
# COMPACT_ATOMS: atom_id res chain seq x y z
N MET A 1 -8.06 23.57 -20.54
CA MET A 1 -8.02 23.24 -21.98
C MET A 1 -6.94 22.18 -22.13
N LEU A 2 -7.24 21.05 -22.76
CA LEU A 2 -6.34 19.88 -22.84
C LEU A 2 -5.54 19.86 -24.15
N ALA A 3 -5.21 21.04 -24.68
CA ALA A 3 -4.60 21.21 -26.00
C ALA A 3 -3.28 20.42 -26.16
N ASP A 4 -2.50 20.27 -25.08
CA ASP A 4 -1.24 19.52 -25.07
C ASP A 4 -1.42 18.00 -25.28
N ALA A 5 -2.65 17.50 -25.14
CA ALA A 5 -3.00 16.09 -25.33
C ALA A 5 -3.81 15.83 -26.61
N GLU A 6 -4.13 16.87 -27.39
CA GLU A 6 -4.86 16.72 -28.64
C GLU A 6 -3.98 16.09 -29.72
N GLY A 7 -4.53 15.10 -30.44
CA GLY A 7 -3.84 14.44 -31.55
C GLY A 7 -2.78 13.41 -31.17
N LEU A 8 -2.52 13.19 -29.87
CA LEU A 8 -1.58 12.15 -29.42
C LEU A 8 -2.10 10.73 -29.70
N THR A 9 -1.17 9.84 -29.99
CA THR A 9 -1.40 8.42 -30.30
C THR A 9 -0.64 7.50 -29.34
N ALA A 10 -0.87 6.19 -29.44
CA ALA A 10 -0.13 5.20 -28.66
C ALA A 10 1.40 5.27 -28.85
N GLU A 11 1.90 5.74 -29.99
CA GLU A 11 3.34 5.89 -30.25
C GLU A 11 3.97 7.04 -29.45
N ASP A 12 3.17 8.04 -29.11
CA ASP A 12 3.59 9.19 -28.31
C ASP A 12 3.61 8.88 -26.80
N ALA A 13 3.22 7.67 -26.40
CA ALA A 13 3.10 7.29 -25.01
C ALA A 13 4.48 7.18 -24.33
N ALA A 14 4.75 8.07 -23.39
CA ALA A 14 5.96 8.02 -22.56
C ALA A 14 6.00 6.80 -21.61
N PHE A 15 4.84 6.29 -21.19
CA PHE A 15 4.72 5.15 -20.30
C PHE A 15 3.35 4.48 -20.45
N VAL A 16 3.34 3.14 -20.53
CA VAL A 16 2.12 2.34 -20.63
C VAL A 16 2.09 1.30 -19.53
N CYS A 17 0.99 1.24 -18.77
CA CYS A 17 0.79 0.27 -17.70
C CYS A 17 -0.71 0.06 -17.41
N ILE A 18 -1.04 -1.02 -16.71
CA ILE A 18 -2.35 -1.22 -16.08
C ILE A 18 -2.26 -0.72 -14.64
N PHE A 19 -3.26 0.02 -14.15
CA PHE A 19 -3.23 0.58 -12.80
C PHE A 19 -4.60 0.58 -12.12
N GLY A 20 -4.58 0.59 -10.78
CA GLY A 20 -5.79 0.62 -9.96
C GLY A 20 -6.40 2.02 -9.78
N TYR A 21 -7.73 2.08 -9.62
CA TYR A 21 -8.52 3.32 -9.53
C TYR A 21 -8.36 4.12 -8.23
N LEU A 22 -7.58 3.65 -7.26
CA LEU A 22 -7.49 4.24 -5.92
C LEU A 22 -7.01 5.71 -5.93
N GLY A 23 -6.22 6.13 -6.92
CA GLY A 23 -5.79 7.52 -7.06
C GLY A 23 -6.97 8.48 -7.28
N PHE A 24 -7.98 8.03 -8.04
CA PHE A 24 -9.23 8.78 -8.24
C PHE A 24 -10.12 8.75 -7.00
N LYS A 25 -10.29 7.57 -6.37
CA LYS A 25 -11.12 7.43 -5.16
C LYS A 25 -10.61 8.30 -4.00
N LYS A 26 -9.29 8.49 -3.91
CA LYS A 26 -8.64 9.31 -2.86
C LYS A 26 -8.52 10.79 -3.24
N GLU A 27 -9.10 11.22 -4.37
CA GLU A 27 -9.03 12.60 -4.89
C GLU A 27 -7.59 13.10 -5.12
N GLN A 28 -6.65 12.19 -5.33
CA GLN A 28 -5.24 12.52 -5.55
C GLN A 28 -4.96 12.80 -7.03
N TRP A 29 -5.75 12.20 -7.92
CA TRP A 29 -5.67 12.39 -9.36
C TRP A 29 -6.93 13.12 -9.84
N PRO A 30 -6.86 14.45 -10.05
CA PRO A 30 -8.01 15.19 -10.54
C PRO A 30 -8.31 14.82 -11.99
N VAL A 31 -9.60 14.67 -12.30
CA VAL A 31 -10.05 14.53 -13.69
C VAL A 31 -10.06 15.92 -14.32
N LEU A 32 -9.13 16.15 -15.26
CA LEU A 32 -8.93 17.46 -15.88
C LEU A 32 -10.02 17.82 -16.90
N GLY A 33 -10.74 16.84 -17.43
CA GLY A 33 -11.82 17.04 -18.40
C GLY A 33 -11.90 15.89 -19.40
N LYS A 34 -12.62 16.13 -20.50
CA LYS A 34 -12.77 15.21 -21.63
C LYS A 34 -12.03 15.79 -22.85
N LEU A 35 -11.38 14.94 -23.62
CA LEU A 35 -10.88 15.26 -24.95
C LEU A 35 -12.01 15.01 -25.95
N ASP A 36 -12.44 16.04 -26.67
CA ASP A 36 -13.60 15.96 -27.56
C ASP A 36 -13.32 15.08 -28.79
N ASP A 37 -12.09 15.13 -29.31
CA ASP A 37 -11.64 14.37 -30.49
C ASP A 37 -10.87 13.09 -30.14
N TRP A 38 -11.09 12.53 -28.93
CA TRP A 38 -10.41 11.28 -28.55
C TRP A 38 -10.86 10.11 -29.43
N ASN A 39 -9.90 9.47 -30.10
CA ASN A 39 -10.14 8.32 -30.96
C ASN A 39 -9.55 7.04 -30.35
N ARG A 40 -10.41 6.06 -30.05
CA ARG A 40 -10.00 4.77 -29.51
C ARG A 40 -9.05 4.00 -30.43
N ASP A 41 -9.22 4.10 -31.74
CA ASP A 41 -8.42 3.34 -32.70
C ASP A 41 -6.94 3.80 -32.75
N ALA A 42 -6.66 5.02 -32.28
CA ALA A 42 -5.31 5.52 -32.11
C ALA A 42 -4.60 4.97 -30.84
N TRP A 43 -5.34 4.25 -29.99
CA TRP A 43 -4.88 3.71 -28.70
C TRP A 43 -5.19 2.21 -28.57
N PRO A 44 -4.62 1.34 -29.43
CA PRO A 44 -4.85 -0.10 -29.36
C PRO A 44 -4.27 -0.68 -28.07
N MET A 45 -4.94 -1.70 -27.51
CA MET A 45 -4.43 -2.43 -26.35
C MET A 45 -3.10 -3.10 -26.71
N PRO A 46 -1.98 -2.74 -26.04
CA PRO A 46 -0.69 -3.32 -26.37
C PRO A 46 -0.57 -4.75 -25.85
N VAL A 47 0.41 -5.47 -26.38
CA VAL A 47 0.79 -6.77 -25.84
C VAL A 47 1.79 -6.55 -24.71
N PHE A 48 1.49 -7.07 -23.53
CA PHE A 48 2.34 -6.89 -22.35
C PHE A 48 3.33 -8.04 -22.21
N THR A 49 4.41 -7.83 -21.48
CA THR A 49 5.40 -8.86 -21.15
C THR A 49 5.45 -9.12 -19.65
N GLN A 50 5.62 -10.38 -19.26
CA GLN A 50 5.74 -10.79 -17.86
C GLN A 50 6.89 -11.77 -17.69
N THR A 51 7.79 -11.50 -16.75
CA THR A 51 8.78 -12.46 -16.27
C THR A 51 8.22 -13.10 -14.99
N ALA A 52 7.81 -14.37 -15.06
CA ALA A 52 7.26 -15.04 -13.88
C ALA A 52 8.35 -15.17 -12.79
N ARG A 53 8.06 -14.71 -11.57
CA ARG A 53 8.98 -14.86 -10.42
C ARG A 53 9.32 -16.35 -10.26
N GLY A 54 10.59 -16.71 -10.46
CA GLY A 54 11.10 -18.08 -10.36
C GLY A 54 11.12 -18.89 -11.67
N SER A 55 10.58 -18.38 -12.78
CA SER A 55 10.76 -18.98 -14.11
C SER A 55 11.61 -18.06 -14.99
N VAL A 56 12.64 -18.61 -15.63
CA VAL A 56 13.56 -17.84 -16.49
C VAL A 56 12.92 -17.43 -17.83
N LYS A 57 11.72 -17.96 -18.16
CA LYS A 57 11.09 -17.76 -19.48
C LYS A 57 10.05 -16.63 -19.45
N PRO A 58 10.25 -15.55 -20.22
CA PRO A 58 9.28 -14.47 -20.32
C PRO A 58 8.03 -14.91 -21.10
N VAL A 59 6.88 -14.32 -20.78
CA VAL A 59 5.60 -14.56 -21.47
C VAL A 59 5.02 -13.26 -22.00
N ARG A 60 4.33 -13.32 -23.15
CA ARG A 60 3.41 -12.28 -23.61
C ARG A 60 2.05 -12.47 -22.98
N VAL A 61 1.43 -11.37 -22.57
CA VAL A 61 0.11 -11.32 -21.97
C VAL A 61 -0.78 -10.45 -22.84
N PHE A 62 -1.87 -11.03 -23.33
CA PHE A 62 -2.88 -10.38 -24.15
C PHE A 62 -4.10 -10.10 -23.29
N TYR A 63 -4.43 -8.82 -23.14
CA TYR A 63 -5.61 -8.37 -22.42
C TYR A 63 -6.77 -8.15 -23.38
N ASP A 64 -7.98 -8.18 -22.81
CA ASP A 64 -9.17 -7.78 -23.53
C ASP A 64 -9.13 -6.28 -23.85
N PRO A 65 -9.40 -5.88 -25.11
CA PRO A 65 -9.31 -4.49 -25.52
C PRO A 65 -10.38 -3.59 -24.88
N ASP A 66 -11.50 -4.16 -24.44
CA ASP A 66 -12.60 -3.46 -23.78
C ASP A 66 -12.53 -3.59 -22.25
N ASP A 67 -11.83 -4.59 -21.73
CA ASP A 67 -11.68 -4.84 -20.29
C ASP A 67 -10.25 -5.23 -19.89
N PRO A 68 -9.39 -4.26 -19.48
CA PRO A 68 -8.00 -4.52 -19.14
C PRO A 68 -7.81 -5.38 -17.87
N SER A 69 -8.89 -5.71 -17.14
CA SER A 69 -8.82 -6.68 -16.03
C SER A 69 -8.84 -8.13 -16.51
N LYS A 70 -9.26 -8.37 -17.76
CA LYS A 70 -9.38 -9.71 -18.35
C LYS A 70 -8.16 -10.05 -19.20
N VAL A 71 -7.50 -11.14 -18.84
CA VAL A 71 -6.45 -11.74 -19.67
C VAL A 71 -7.10 -12.75 -20.63
N ILE A 72 -7.00 -12.49 -21.93
CA ILE A 72 -7.51 -13.38 -22.97
C ILE A 72 -6.54 -14.53 -23.22
N ARG A 73 -5.23 -14.23 -23.25
CA ARG A 73 -4.22 -15.22 -23.67
C ARG A 73 -2.85 -14.94 -23.07
N ARG A 74 -2.08 -16.00 -22.84
CA ARG A 74 -0.65 -15.94 -22.50
C ARG A 74 0.16 -16.81 -23.46
N GLU A 75 1.30 -16.33 -23.89
CA GLU A 75 2.21 -17.06 -24.78
C GLU A 75 3.63 -17.02 -24.25
N LEU A 76 4.35 -18.14 -24.32
CA LEU A 76 5.78 -18.15 -24.00
C LEU A 76 6.54 -17.40 -25.10
N ILE A 77 7.40 -16.46 -24.68
CA ILE A 77 8.34 -15.81 -25.60
C ILE A 77 9.49 -16.79 -25.84
N ARG A 78 9.76 -17.06 -27.11
CA ARG A 78 10.90 -17.91 -27.50
C ARG A 78 12.21 -17.16 -27.33
N PRO A 79 13.36 -17.84 -27.12
CA PRO A 79 14.64 -17.18 -26.89
C PRO A 79 15.12 -16.24 -28.01
N ASP A 80 14.62 -16.44 -29.22
CA ASP A 80 14.92 -15.67 -30.44
C ASP A 80 13.94 -14.51 -30.69
N GLU A 81 12.87 -14.44 -29.90
CA GLU A 81 11.84 -13.41 -30.07
C GLU A 81 12.06 -12.22 -29.12
N PRO A 82 11.81 -10.97 -29.59
CA PRO A 82 11.90 -9.80 -28.74
C PRO A 82 10.97 -9.89 -27.52
N THR A 83 11.51 -9.52 -26.37
CA THR A 83 10.78 -9.35 -25.09
C THR A 83 10.31 -7.91 -24.91
N ASP A 84 10.14 -7.17 -26.00
CA ASP A 84 9.74 -5.78 -25.97
C ASP A 84 8.25 -5.65 -25.67
N GLY A 85 7.90 -4.64 -24.87
CA GLY A 85 6.51 -4.34 -24.52
C GLY A 85 6.36 -3.88 -23.07
N PRO A 86 5.24 -3.24 -22.72
CA PRO A 86 4.96 -2.80 -21.37
C PRO A 86 4.88 -3.97 -20.39
N GLU A 87 5.30 -3.74 -19.15
CA GLU A 87 5.27 -4.76 -18.10
C GLU A 87 3.82 -5.08 -17.70
N SER A 88 3.46 -6.36 -17.76
CA SER A 88 2.18 -6.88 -17.29
C SER A 88 2.11 -6.86 -15.77
N GLY A 89 0.96 -6.46 -15.24
CA GLY A 89 0.72 -6.36 -13.80
C GLY A 89 -0.05 -5.10 -13.49
N SER A 90 -0.69 -5.06 -12.32
CA SER A 90 -1.40 -3.87 -11.87
C SER A 90 -0.48 -3.00 -11.02
N PHE A 91 -0.22 -1.80 -11.50
CA PHE A 91 0.50 -0.78 -10.75
C PHE A 91 -0.44 -0.10 -9.75
N GLY A 92 0.06 0.15 -8.55
CA GLY A 92 -0.60 1.08 -7.63
C GLY A 92 -0.46 2.51 -8.15
N HIS A 93 -1.50 3.34 -7.96
CA HIS A 93 -1.48 4.76 -8.34
C HIS A 93 -0.20 5.49 -7.88
N VAL A 94 0.31 5.18 -6.69
CA VAL A 94 1.58 5.73 -6.19
C VAL A 94 2.77 5.39 -7.06
N ALA A 95 2.88 4.13 -7.49
CA ALA A 95 3.99 3.68 -8.32
C ALA A 95 3.95 4.34 -9.71
N VAL A 96 2.74 4.53 -10.27
CA VAL A 96 2.56 5.23 -11.56
C VAL A 96 3.04 6.67 -11.47
N SER A 97 2.65 7.40 -10.42
CA SER A 97 3.08 8.80 -10.24
C SER A 97 4.60 8.94 -10.10
N ILE A 98 5.26 8.06 -9.33
CA ILE A 98 6.72 8.06 -9.21
C ILE A 98 7.38 7.79 -10.57
N ARG A 99 6.85 6.82 -11.33
CA ARG A 99 7.40 6.45 -12.64
C ARG A 99 7.30 7.60 -13.64
N LEU A 100 6.12 8.23 -13.73
CA LEU A 100 5.90 9.39 -14.59
C LEU A 100 6.78 10.58 -14.19
N GLY A 101 6.89 10.86 -12.89
CA GLY A 101 7.77 11.92 -12.38
C GLY A 101 9.22 11.74 -12.82
N ASN A 102 9.76 10.52 -12.72
CA ASN A 102 11.12 10.23 -13.17
C ASN A 102 11.30 10.35 -14.69
N LEU A 103 10.31 9.90 -15.48
CA LEU A 103 10.38 9.93 -16.94
C LEU A 103 10.29 11.34 -17.53
N LEU A 104 9.49 12.21 -16.91
CA LEU A 104 9.19 13.54 -17.43
C LEU A 104 10.05 14.67 -16.83
N SER A 105 11.00 14.34 -15.94
CA SER A 105 11.87 15.31 -15.23
C SER A 105 12.74 16.22 -16.13
N GLY A 106 12.80 15.98 -17.44
CA GLY A 106 13.50 16.82 -18.42
C GLY A 106 12.63 17.85 -19.16
N ALA A 107 11.30 17.72 -19.10
CA ALA A 107 10.37 18.77 -19.52
C ALA A 107 10.21 19.72 -18.33
N GLY A 108 10.39 21.03 -18.56
CA GLY A 108 10.62 22.03 -17.51
C GLY A 108 9.78 21.85 -16.25
N GLN A 109 10.40 22.11 -15.09
CA GLN A 109 9.80 22.15 -13.76
C GLN A 109 8.28 22.32 -13.84
N TRP A 110 7.55 21.21 -13.65
CA TRP A 110 6.11 21.23 -13.62
C TRP A 110 5.68 22.33 -12.62
N PRO A 111 5.03 23.41 -13.07
CA PRO A 111 4.54 24.41 -12.16
C PRO A 111 3.44 23.75 -11.33
N ASP A 112 3.67 23.69 -10.02
CA ASP A 112 2.72 23.21 -9.02
C ASP A 112 2.15 21.80 -9.22
N VAL A 113 2.93 20.86 -9.78
CA VAL A 113 2.69 19.45 -9.45
C VAL A 113 3.11 19.27 -8.00
N VAL A 114 2.11 19.29 -7.12
CA VAL A 114 2.16 18.71 -5.78
C VAL A 114 3.08 17.51 -5.87
N GLN A 115 4.29 17.59 -5.29
CA GLN A 115 5.26 16.50 -5.31
C GLN A 115 4.48 15.23 -4.99
N TYR A 116 4.41 14.27 -5.92
CA TYR A 116 3.67 13.03 -5.69
C TYR A 116 4.67 11.86 -5.55
N PRO A 117 4.56 11.02 -4.50
CA PRO A 117 3.60 11.17 -3.41
C PRO A 117 3.85 12.51 -2.72
N PRO A 118 2.79 13.22 -2.24
CA PRO A 118 3.02 14.29 -1.27
C PRO A 118 4.04 13.71 -0.31
N PRO A 119 5.19 14.40 -0.05
CA PRO A 119 6.29 13.84 0.72
C PRO A 119 5.62 13.11 1.84
N ARG A 120 5.70 11.75 1.82
CA ARG A 120 4.76 10.92 2.57
C ARG A 120 4.65 11.62 3.92
N GLN A 121 3.49 12.19 4.22
CA GLN A 121 3.05 12.04 5.58
C GLN A 121 2.79 10.54 5.63
N ILE A 122 3.88 9.76 5.80
CA ILE A 122 3.87 8.63 6.69
C ILE A 122 3.16 9.29 7.86
N PRO A 123 1.90 8.94 8.15
CA PRO A 123 1.27 9.50 9.32
C PRO A 123 2.34 9.40 10.41
N ARG A 124 2.82 10.56 10.86
CA ARG A 124 3.73 10.59 12.00
C ARG A 124 2.80 10.21 13.11
N GLY A 125 2.73 8.92 13.40
CA GLY A 125 1.66 8.39 14.21
C GLY A 125 1.19 7.00 13.78
N LEU A 126 0.42 6.42 14.69
CA LEU A 126 -0.21 5.13 14.56
C LEU A 126 -1.24 5.15 13.42
N VAL A 127 -1.21 4.14 12.53
CA VAL A 127 -2.32 3.87 11.61
C VAL A 127 -3.18 2.79 12.24
N ALA A 128 -4.28 3.20 12.86
CA ALA A 128 -5.22 2.29 13.49
C ALA A 128 -6.67 2.69 13.28
N THR A 129 -7.55 1.69 13.18
CA THR A 129 -9.00 1.85 13.06
C THR A 129 -9.69 1.16 14.23
N LEU A 130 -10.66 1.84 14.86
CA LEU A 130 -11.49 1.26 15.91
C LEU A 130 -12.88 0.96 15.36
N THR A 131 -13.19 -0.33 15.25
CA THR A 131 -14.47 -0.87 14.81
C THR A 131 -15.33 -1.21 16.02
N ARG A 132 -16.62 -0.88 15.97
CA ARG A 132 -17.58 -1.23 17.03
C ARG A 132 -18.12 -2.64 16.78
N PRO A 133 -18.56 -3.35 17.84
CA PRO A 133 -19.26 -4.62 17.67
C PRO A 133 -20.50 -4.47 16.78
N GLU A 134 -20.85 -5.55 16.09
CA GLU A 134 -22.06 -5.70 15.30
C GLU A 134 -22.96 -6.81 15.91
N PRO A 135 -23.74 -6.51 16.97
CA PRO A 135 -24.52 -7.52 17.69
C PRO A 135 -25.53 -8.25 16.80
N GLU A 136 -26.03 -7.59 15.76
CA GLU A 136 -26.96 -8.20 14.79
C GLU A 136 -26.29 -9.23 13.88
N ALA A 137 -24.96 -9.13 13.68
CA ALA A 137 -24.14 -10.11 12.99
C ALA A 137 -23.64 -11.24 13.91
N GLY A 138 -23.96 -11.17 15.21
CA GLY A 138 -23.48 -12.10 16.23
C GLY A 138 -22.08 -11.79 16.75
N ASP A 139 -21.55 -10.59 16.47
CA ASP A 139 -20.27 -10.12 16.99
C ASP A 139 -20.51 -9.17 18.19
N ASP A 140 -20.13 -9.61 19.38
CA ASP A 140 -20.23 -8.85 20.63
C ASP A 140 -18.94 -8.09 21.00
N GLN A 141 -17.89 -8.19 20.17
CA GLN A 141 -16.60 -7.57 20.41
C GLN A 141 -16.32 -6.39 19.47
N GLY A 142 -15.66 -5.37 20.00
CA GLY A 142 -15.01 -4.35 19.18
C GLY A 142 -13.64 -4.81 18.72
N CYS A 143 -13.11 -4.16 17.68
CA CYS A 143 -11.79 -4.45 17.13
C CYS A 143 -10.99 -3.16 16.94
N LEU A 144 -9.77 -3.12 17.48
CA LEU A 144 -8.74 -2.14 17.13
C LEU A 144 -7.77 -2.79 16.14
N THR A 145 -7.79 -2.35 14.89
CA THR A 145 -6.88 -2.84 13.84
C THR A 145 -5.72 -1.88 13.66
N ILE A 146 -4.48 -2.36 13.82
CA ILE A 146 -3.24 -1.59 13.66
C ILE A 146 -2.52 -2.08 12.41
N GLN A 147 -2.18 -1.17 11.49
CA GLN A 147 -1.47 -1.53 10.26
C GLN A 147 0.04 -1.65 10.51
N ALA A 148 0.58 -2.84 10.26
CA ALA A 148 2.00 -3.12 10.37
C ALA A 148 2.78 -2.38 9.27
N GLY A 149 4.07 -2.10 9.54
CA GLY A 149 4.91 -1.36 8.59
C GLY A 149 4.46 0.06 8.26
N ALA A 150 3.51 0.66 9.00
CA ALA A 150 3.08 2.04 8.80
C ALA A 150 3.98 3.05 9.56
N CYS A 151 4.41 2.71 10.77
CA CYS A 151 5.26 3.54 11.64
C CYS A 151 6.25 2.67 12.44
N LEU A 152 7.16 3.29 13.21
CA LEU A 152 8.16 2.64 14.06
C LEU A 152 9.12 1.67 13.35
N LYS A 153 9.31 1.82 12.02
CA LYS A 153 10.19 0.93 11.24
C LYS A 153 11.62 0.92 11.77
N GLU A 154 12.11 2.09 12.16
CA GLU A 154 13.42 2.28 12.75
C GLU A 154 13.58 1.64 14.12
N VAL A 155 12.47 1.35 14.82
CA VAL A 155 12.46 0.63 16.10
C VAL A 155 12.48 -0.87 15.86
N PHE A 156 11.62 -1.39 14.96
CA PHE A 156 11.62 -2.82 14.64
C PHE A 156 12.93 -3.27 13.96
N ALA A 157 13.49 -2.43 13.09
CA ALA A 157 14.77 -2.70 12.42
C ALA A 157 15.97 -2.86 13.38
N THR A 158 15.80 -2.54 14.66
CA THR A 158 16.84 -2.69 15.69
C THR A 158 17.08 -4.13 16.13
N ARG A 159 16.15 -5.04 15.78
CA ARG A 159 16.18 -6.47 16.13
C ARG A 159 15.94 -7.37 14.92
N THR A 160 16.28 -6.90 13.72
CA THR A 160 16.14 -7.70 12.48
C THR A 160 17.08 -8.92 12.48
N ASP A 161 18.20 -8.86 13.19
CA ASP A 161 19.08 -10.00 13.47
C ASP A 161 18.41 -11.09 14.33
N GLU A 162 17.35 -10.74 15.07
CA GLU A 162 16.50 -11.65 15.83
C GLU A 162 15.21 -12.04 15.09
N GLY A 163 15.01 -11.56 13.85
CA GLY A 163 13.84 -11.89 13.02
C GLY A 163 12.75 -10.82 12.95
N ALA A 164 12.93 -9.65 13.60
CA ALA A 164 11.92 -8.60 13.56
C ALA A 164 11.80 -7.94 12.18
N GLU A 165 10.58 -7.90 11.63
CA GLU A 165 10.27 -7.33 10.32
C GLU A 165 9.38 -6.08 10.40
N GLY A 166 8.84 -5.79 11.59
CA GLY A 166 7.81 -4.78 11.81
C GLY A 166 6.42 -5.23 11.37
N SER A 167 6.19 -6.55 11.41
CA SER A 167 4.94 -7.27 11.12
C SER A 167 3.93 -7.12 12.26
N GLY A 168 2.70 -7.63 12.10
CA GLY A 168 1.71 -7.66 13.18
C GLY A 168 2.18 -8.45 14.40
N TYR A 169 3.02 -9.48 14.22
CA TYR A 169 3.66 -10.21 15.33
C TYR A 169 4.59 -9.32 16.14
N ASP A 170 5.44 -8.52 15.48
CA ASP A 170 6.32 -7.56 16.15
C ASP A 170 5.52 -6.50 16.91
N TRP A 171 4.39 -6.06 16.32
CA TRP A 171 3.44 -5.17 16.98
C TRP A 171 2.77 -5.85 18.18
N ALA A 172 2.42 -7.13 18.12
CA ALA A 172 1.85 -7.87 19.25
C ALA A 172 2.85 -7.97 20.40
N SER A 173 4.10 -8.35 20.11
CA SER A 173 5.20 -8.40 21.09
C SER A 173 5.43 -7.04 21.75
N LEU A 174 5.47 -5.95 20.98
CA LEU A 174 5.57 -4.59 21.53
C LEU A 174 4.36 -4.20 22.38
N THR A 175 3.16 -4.52 21.90
CA THR A 175 1.89 -4.19 22.57
C THR A 175 1.77 -4.92 23.90
N ARG A 176 2.22 -6.17 23.99
CA ARG A 176 2.20 -6.93 25.23
C ARG A 176 3.07 -6.29 26.30
N VAL A 177 4.31 -5.92 25.97
CA VAL A 177 5.20 -5.20 26.89
C VAL A 177 4.62 -3.83 27.29
N LEU A 178 3.99 -3.11 26.35
CA LEU A 178 3.33 -1.83 26.63
C LEU A 178 2.20 -2.00 27.66
N ILE A 179 1.37 -3.03 27.50
CA ILE A 179 0.28 -3.37 28.44
C ILE A 179 0.88 -3.71 29.79
N ASP A 180 1.85 -4.61 29.85
CA ASP A 180 2.46 -5.07 31.11
C ASP A 180 3.08 -3.90 31.90
N GLU A 181 3.77 -2.97 31.24
CA GLU A 181 4.46 -1.87 31.90
C GLU A 181 3.58 -0.65 32.21
N ARG A 182 2.55 -0.37 31.41
CA ARG A 182 1.82 0.91 31.50
C ARG A 182 0.33 0.78 31.77
N ALA A 183 -0.27 -0.36 31.49
CA ALA A 183 -1.70 -0.58 31.68
C ALA A 183 -2.00 -2.08 31.92
N PRO A 184 -1.44 -2.69 32.97
CA PRO A 184 -1.58 -4.13 33.23
C PRO A 184 -3.04 -4.56 33.42
N GLU A 185 -3.93 -3.63 33.78
CA GLU A 185 -5.37 -3.87 33.85
C GLU A 185 -6.03 -4.20 32.49
N LEU A 186 -5.32 -3.98 31.38
CA LEU A 186 -5.78 -4.34 30.03
C LEU A 186 -5.41 -5.77 29.62
N ALA A 187 -4.46 -6.42 30.31
CA ALA A 187 -3.91 -7.72 29.90
C ALA A 187 -4.99 -8.81 29.74
N ASP A 188 -5.96 -8.86 30.66
CA ASP A 188 -7.07 -9.82 30.62
C ASP A 188 -8.32 -9.28 29.91
N ARG A 189 -8.25 -8.06 29.34
CA ARG A 189 -9.40 -7.38 28.71
C ARG A 189 -9.30 -7.31 27.20
N VAL A 190 -8.12 -7.52 26.64
CA VAL A 190 -7.89 -7.44 25.20
C VAL A 190 -7.24 -8.71 24.72
N GLU A 191 -7.64 -9.16 23.54
CA GLU A 191 -7.07 -10.31 22.86
C GLU A 191 -6.29 -9.81 21.64
N LEU A 192 -5.00 -10.15 21.57
CA LEU A 192 -4.13 -9.78 20.44
C LEU A 192 -4.15 -10.92 19.41
N ASP A 193 -4.48 -10.58 18.16
CA ASP A 193 -4.48 -11.49 17.03
C ASP A 193 -3.59 -10.92 15.91
N PRO A 194 -2.31 -11.31 15.85
CA PRO A 194 -1.37 -10.81 14.86
C PRO A 194 -1.45 -11.55 13.51
N ASP A 195 -1.30 -10.78 12.43
CA ASP A 195 -1.04 -11.24 11.07
C ASP A 195 0.28 -10.62 10.54
N ALA A 196 0.78 -11.08 9.39
CA ALA A 196 1.93 -10.47 8.72
C ALA A 196 1.73 -8.96 8.44
N GLN A 197 0.51 -8.52 8.13
CA GLN A 197 0.23 -7.14 7.70
C GLN A 197 -0.42 -6.24 8.75
N GLU A 198 -0.97 -6.81 9.82
CA GLU A 198 -1.72 -6.06 10.82
C GLU A 198 -1.77 -6.78 12.16
N LEU A 199 -2.02 -6.00 13.22
CA LEU A 199 -2.39 -6.50 14.53
C LEU A 199 -3.86 -6.17 14.77
N LEU A 200 -4.69 -7.19 14.97
CA LEU A 200 -6.05 -7.03 15.44
C LEU A 200 -6.07 -7.15 16.97
N VAL A 201 -6.85 -6.29 17.62
CA VAL A 201 -7.05 -6.34 19.06
C VAL A 201 -8.53 -6.35 19.36
N PHE A 202 -9.02 -7.47 19.88
CA PHE A 202 -10.43 -7.67 20.19
C PHE A 202 -10.74 -7.42 21.66
N SER A 203 -11.93 -6.88 21.94
CA SER A 203 -12.43 -6.76 23.31
C SER A 203 -13.93 -6.45 23.32
N THR A 204 -14.64 -6.96 24.33
CA THR A 204 -16.00 -6.50 24.66
C THR A 204 -16.01 -5.15 25.38
N ASP A 205 -14.86 -4.70 25.91
CA ASP A 205 -14.69 -3.41 26.60
C ASP A 205 -14.17 -2.35 25.62
N MET A 206 -15.08 -1.58 25.03
CA MET A 206 -14.72 -0.50 24.11
C MET A 206 -13.84 0.59 24.75
N GLU A 207 -13.88 0.77 26.06
CA GLU A 207 -13.01 1.73 26.74
C GLU A 207 -11.58 1.18 26.89
N ALA A 208 -11.42 -0.14 27.06
CA ALA A 208 -10.11 -0.80 27.00
C ALA A 208 -9.44 -0.58 25.63
N LEU A 209 -10.18 -0.79 24.52
CA LEU A 209 -9.65 -0.58 23.17
C LEU A 209 -9.27 0.89 22.92
N LYS A 210 -10.11 1.84 23.36
CA LYS A 210 -9.79 3.28 23.27
C LYS A 210 -8.55 3.64 24.07
N LYS A 211 -8.43 3.11 25.29
CA LYS A 211 -7.27 3.36 26.15
C LYS A 211 -5.99 2.81 25.52
N LEU A 212 -6.03 1.59 25.00
CA LEU A 212 -4.91 0.98 24.30
C LEU A 212 -4.49 1.80 23.07
N LYS A 213 -5.46 2.24 22.26
CA LYS A 213 -5.20 3.13 21.11
C LYS A 213 -4.45 4.40 21.52
N ILE A 214 -4.89 5.07 22.59
CA ILE A 214 -4.22 6.29 23.09
C ILE A 214 -2.79 6.00 23.54
N LEU A 215 -2.55 4.88 24.24
CA LEU A 215 -1.21 4.50 24.68
C LEU A 215 -0.27 4.23 23.49
N LEU A 216 -0.77 3.54 22.46
CA LEU A 216 -0.02 3.28 21.23
C LEU A 216 0.26 4.57 20.44
N GLU A 217 -0.70 5.49 20.36
CA GLU A 217 -0.50 6.80 19.75
C GLU A 217 0.62 7.58 20.46
N GLN A 218 0.58 7.65 21.79
CA GLN A 218 1.63 8.28 22.60
C GLN A 218 2.99 7.59 22.44
N LEU A 219 2.99 6.26 22.29
CA LEU A 219 4.21 5.49 22.09
C LEU A 219 4.87 5.79 20.74
N VAL A 220 4.08 5.89 19.67
CA VAL A 220 4.57 6.22 18.32
C VAL A 220 5.17 7.63 18.28
N ASP A 221 4.65 8.56 19.09
CA ASP A 221 5.22 9.90 19.24
C ASP A 221 6.57 9.93 20.00
N SER A 222 6.96 8.82 20.64
CA SER A 222 8.24 8.68 21.36
C SER A 222 9.04 7.44 20.93
N PRO A 223 9.78 7.50 19.80
CA PRO A 223 10.57 6.37 19.30
C PRO A 223 11.62 5.84 20.28
N LYS A 224 12.12 6.69 21.19
CA LYS A 224 13.04 6.27 22.25
C LYS A 224 12.36 5.32 23.24
N ASP A 225 11.15 5.65 23.65
CA ASP A 225 10.38 4.82 24.58
C ASP A 225 9.90 3.54 23.90
N ALA A 226 9.44 3.65 22.64
CA ALA A 226 9.10 2.49 21.80
C ALA A 226 10.27 1.51 21.71
N ARG A 227 11.49 2.00 21.47
CA ARG A 227 12.69 1.17 21.43
C ARG A 227 13.02 0.52 22.77
N ALA A 228 12.85 1.24 23.87
CA ALA A 228 13.10 0.72 25.21
C ALA A 228 12.11 -0.39 25.61
N LEU A 229 10.84 -0.28 25.19
CA LEU A 229 9.86 -1.36 25.37
C LEU A 229 10.16 -2.52 24.42
N PHE A 230 10.41 -2.26 23.14
CA PHE A 230 10.67 -3.30 22.15
C PHE A 230 11.92 -4.13 22.47
N SER A 231 12.94 -3.55 23.10
CA SER A 231 14.12 -4.29 23.54
C SER A 231 13.85 -5.34 24.63
N LYS A 232 12.69 -5.28 25.29
CA LYS A 232 12.26 -6.24 26.31
C LYS A 232 11.25 -7.26 25.78
N ALA A 233 10.78 -7.06 24.54
CA ALA A 233 9.75 -7.89 23.96
C ALA A 233 10.30 -9.27 23.58
N GLU A 234 9.52 -10.31 23.82
CA GLU A 234 9.80 -11.64 23.27
C GLU A 234 9.26 -11.68 21.83
N LEU A 235 10.14 -11.96 20.87
CA LEU A 235 9.75 -12.14 19.47
C LEU A 235 9.33 -13.59 19.26
N GLU A 236 8.21 -13.79 18.58
CA GLU A 236 7.66 -15.11 18.23
C GLU A 236 8.05 -15.55 16.81
#